data_AF-A0A955IT72-F1
#
_entry.id   AF-A0A955IT72-F1
#
_cell.length_a   1.000
_cell.length_b   1.000
_cell.length_c   1.000
_cell.angle_alpha   90.00
_cell.angle_beta   90.00
_cell.angle_gamma   90.00
#
_symmetry.space_group_name_H-M   'P 1'
#
loop_
_entity.id
_entity.type
_entity.pdbx_description
1 polymer ?
#
loop_
_entity_poly.entity_id
_entity_poly.type
_entity_poly.pdbx_seq_one_letter_code
_entity_poly.pdbx_strand_id
1 'polypeptide(L)'
;RPEEDGTYSKRTKYGLIGVIIHEVGHNYFPMVVNSDERQWTWMDEGLNTFVQYLAEQEWEDEYPSRRGEPRNIVEYMSSTNQVPIMTNSESLLQFGNNAYAKPATALNVLRETVMGRDLFDFAFREYAQRWMFRHPRPADFFRTMEDASGVDLDWFFRGWFYTTDHCDLSIEGLSQFVLDNGDPYVMKGRDREERDGKPETLSARRNRDMPKRTDRFPELLDFYNEFDDLDVTEKDREAYEEFLEDLDDEEKSLLGLELNFYKVDLRNHGGLVMPVILEIAYEDGTIEERRFPAEVWRQNSEETATLIITPRTISTITLDPHEETADVDTHNNVFPRQQTRTRFEMFKEKRSKNPMQDRD
;
A
#
# COMPACT_ATOMS: atom_id res chain seq x y z
N ARG A 1 -39.78 6.27 3.85
CA ARG A 1 -40.79 7.33 3.63
C ARG A 1 -40.62 8.37 4.73
N PRO A 2 -41.00 9.63 4.52
CA PRO A 2 -41.06 10.61 5.60
C PRO A 2 -41.96 10.10 6.74
N GLU A 3 -41.68 10.55 7.94
CA GLU A 3 -42.52 10.34 9.13
C GLU A 3 -43.82 11.15 9.01
N GLU A 4 -44.81 10.89 9.88
CA GLU A 4 -46.11 11.58 9.84
C GLU A 4 -46.00 13.10 10.01
N ASP A 5 -44.96 13.57 10.71
CA ASP A 5 -44.65 14.99 10.91
C ASP A 5 -43.94 15.65 9.70
N GLY A 6 -43.72 14.89 8.62
CA GLY A 6 -43.01 15.34 7.42
C GLY A 6 -41.49 15.33 7.53
N THR A 7 -40.93 14.98 8.70
CA THR A 7 -39.48 14.83 8.89
C THR A 7 -38.98 13.52 8.27
N TYR A 8 -37.67 13.43 8.06
CA TYR A 8 -37.06 12.21 7.54
C TYR A 8 -35.64 12.04 8.10
N SER A 9 -35.22 10.79 8.25
CA SER A 9 -33.88 10.46 8.75
C SER A 9 -32.80 10.69 7.67
N LYS A 10 -31.55 10.87 8.12
CA LYS A 10 -30.36 10.85 7.23
C LYS A 10 -30.37 9.62 6.31
N ARG A 11 -30.66 8.44 6.87
CA ARG A 11 -30.76 7.17 6.12
C ARG A 11 -31.82 7.24 5.02
N THR A 12 -32.94 7.89 5.27
CA THR A 12 -34.03 8.05 4.30
C THR A 12 -33.65 9.00 3.17
N LYS A 13 -33.01 10.15 3.47
CA LYS A 13 -32.51 11.12 2.45
C LYS A 13 -31.58 10.41 1.47
N TYR A 14 -30.45 9.93 1.95
CA TYR A 14 -29.40 9.36 1.10
C TYR A 14 -29.78 8.01 0.50
N GLY A 15 -30.62 7.23 1.19
CA GLY A 15 -31.17 6.00 0.63
C GLY A 15 -32.05 6.26 -0.59
N LEU A 16 -32.89 7.31 -0.56
CA LEU A 16 -33.73 7.66 -1.70
C LEU A 16 -32.90 8.24 -2.86
N ILE A 17 -31.99 9.17 -2.57
CA ILE A 17 -31.13 9.79 -3.59
C ILE A 17 -30.29 8.72 -4.30
N GLY A 18 -29.59 7.87 -3.55
CA GLY A 18 -28.74 6.82 -4.13
C GLY A 18 -29.51 5.84 -5.01
N VAL A 19 -30.71 5.40 -4.59
CA VAL A 19 -31.56 4.54 -5.43
C VAL A 19 -31.97 5.26 -6.71
N ILE A 20 -32.41 6.53 -6.64
CA ILE A 20 -32.79 7.27 -7.84
C ILE A 20 -31.61 7.40 -8.81
N ILE A 21 -30.41 7.73 -8.31
CA ILE A 21 -29.21 7.81 -9.13
C ILE A 21 -28.91 6.45 -9.78
N HIS A 22 -29.00 5.36 -9.03
CA HIS A 22 -28.78 4.00 -9.53
C HIS A 22 -29.76 3.63 -10.65
N GLU A 23 -31.06 3.80 -10.42
CA GLU A 23 -32.08 3.47 -11.44
C GLU A 23 -31.96 4.36 -12.69
N VAL A 24 -31.54 5.62 -12.53
CA VAL A 24 -31.26 6.51 -13.67
C VAL A 24 -30.01 6.06 -14.42
N GLY A 25 -28.97 5.60 -13.72
CA GLY A 25 -27.76 5.04 -14.33
C GLY A 25 -28.04 3.82 -15.21
N HIS A 26 -29.09 3.05 -14.90
CA HIS A 26 -29.50 1.93 -15.76
C HIS A 26 -29.93 2.34 -17.17
N ASN A 27 -30.27 3.61 -17.43
CA ASN A 27 -30.47 4.11 -18.79
C ASN A 27 -29.22 3.90 -19.68
N TYR A 28 -28.02 3.79 -19.09
CA TYR A 28 -26.79 3.49 -19.81
C TYR A 28 -26.42 2.00 -19.71
N PHE A 29 -26.26 1.47 -18.50
CA PHE A 29 -25.88 0.08 -18.23
C PHE A 29 -27.06 -0.63 -17.54
N PRO A 30 -27.86 -1.47 -18.23
CA PRO A 30 -27.53 -2.13 -19.50
C PRO A 30 -28.33 -1.56 -20.68
N MET A 31 -29.17 -0.55 -20.49
CA MET A 31 -30.20 -0.23 -21.49
C MET A 31 -29.62 0.28 -22.82
N VAL A 32 -28.49 1.01 -22.79
CA VAL A 32 -27.75 1.41 -24.00
C VAL A 32 -26.62 0.42 -24.30
N VAL A 33 -25.88 -0.05 -23.29
CA VAL A 33 -24.81 -1.04 -23.42
C VAL A 33 -25.29 -2.37 -22.83
N ASN A 34 -25.82 -3.26 -23.67
CA ASN A 34 -26.66 -4.38 -23.23
C ASN A 34 -25.84 -5.60 -22.77
N SER A 35 -25.74 -5.81 -21.46
CA SER A 35 -25.08 -6.99 -20.88
C SER A 35 -26.06 -8.17 -20.65
N ASP A 36 -25.55 -9.39 -20.67
CA ASP A 36 -26.31 -10.58 -20.25
C ASP A 36 -26.30 -10.69 -18.72
N GLU A 37 -27.22 -9.97 -18.06
CA GLU A 37 -27.33 -9.90 -16.59
C GLU A 37 -27.48 -11.28 -15.93
N ARG A 38 -28.13 -12.24 -16.60
CA ARG A 38 -28.33 -13.60 -16.06
C ARG A 38 -27.03 -14.40 -15.99
N GLN A 39 -26.05 -14.06 -16.82
CA GLN A 39 -24.73 -14.67 -16.80
C GLN A 39 -23.73 -13.82 -16.00
N TRP A 40 -23.80 -12.49 -16.15
CA TRP A 40 -22.80 -11.54 -15.68
C TRP A 40 -23.45 -10.34 -14.99
N THR A 41 -24.16 -10.57 -13.88
CA THR A 41 -24.87 -9.51 -13.13
C THR A 41 -23.99 -8.30 -12.81
N TRP A 42 -22.70 -8.51 -12.52
CA TRP A 42 -21.79 -7.41 -12.21
C TRP A 42 -21.60 -6.41 -13.37
N MET A 43 -21.76 -6.84 -14.62
CA MET A 43 -21.66 -5.92 -15.76
C MET A 43 -22.81 -4.92 -15.77
N ASP A 44 -23.94 -5.31 -15.21
CA ASP A 44 -25.06 -4.41 -15.04
C ASP A 44 -24.89 -3.62 -13.74
N GLU A 45 -24.90 -4.34 -12.62
CA GLU A 45 -24.98 -3.77 -11.29
C GLU A 45 -23.68 -3.11 -10.82
N GLY A 46 -22.54 -3.70 -11.18
CA GLY A 46 -21.21 -3.22 -10.80
C GLY A 46 -20.79 -1.99 -11.58
N LEU A 47 -20.96 -2.01 -12.92
CA LEU A 47 -20.71 -0.83 -13.77
C LEU A 47 -21.62 0.33 -13.37
N ASN A 48 -22.91 0.04 -13.15
CA ASN A 48 -23.86 1.06 -12.72
C ASN A 48 -23.54 1.60 -11.32
N THR A 49 -23.15 0.74 -10.37
CA THR A 49 -22.74 1.17 -9.02
C THR A 49 -21.49 2.06 -9.05
N PHE A 50 -20.54 1.81 -9.97
CA PHE A 50 -19.38 2.68 -10.14
C PHE A 50 -19.79 4.08 -10.63
N VAL A 51 -20.64 4.17 -11.66
CA VAL A 51 -21.12 5.47 -12.15
C VAL A 51 -22.01 6.17 -11.12
N GLN A 52 -22.83 5.41 -10.37
CA GLN A 52 -23.59 5.91 -9.22
C GLN A 52 -22.65 6.54 -8.18
N TYR A 53 -21.56 5.87 -7.82
CA TYR A 53 -20.59 6.41 -6.85
C TYR A 53 -20.07 7.78 -7.30
N LEU A 54 -19.65 7.92 -8.56
CA LEU A 54 -19.18 9.20 -9.09
C LEU A 54 -20.26 10.30 -9.04
N ALA A 55 -21.50 9.96 -9.44
CA ALA A 55 -22.61 10.90 -9.40
C ALA A 55 -23.02 11.29 -7.96
N GLU A 56 -22.90 10.38 -7.01
CA GLU A 56 -23.08 10.65 -5.59
C GLU A 56 -22.01 11.61 -5.06
N GLN A 57 -20.74 11.42 -5.43
CA GLN A 57 -19.64 12.32 -5.05
C GLN A 57 -19.76 13.71 -5.71
N GLU A 58 -20.37 13.82 -6.90
CA GLU A 58 -20.67 15.11 -7.54
C GLU A 58 -21.90 15.80 -6.91
N TRP A 59 -22.77 15.06 -6.21
CA TRP A 59 -24.05 15.58 -5.71
C TRP A 59 -23.89 16.61 -4.58
N GLU A 60 -23.03 16.34 -3.60
CA GLU A 60 -22.66 17.26 -2.52
C GLU A 60 -21.33 16.84 -1.87
N ASP A 61 -20.63 17.80 -1.26
CA ASP A 61 -19.42 17.51 -0.48
C ASP A 61 -19.72 16.49 0.63
N GLU A 62 -18.79 15.56 0.86
CA GLU A 62 -18.89 14.51 1.88
C GLU A 62 -20.15 13.63 1.74
N TYR A 63 -20.62 13.38 0.51
CA TYR A 63 -21.73 12.46 0.27
C TYR A 63 -21.41 11.06 0.87
N PRO A 64 -22.29 10.49 1.72
CA PRO A 64 -22.01 9.25 2.45
C PRO A 64 -22.29 8.01 1.58
N SER A 65 -21.53 7.84 0.50
CA SER A 65 -21.60 6.67 -0.38
C SER A 65 -21.29 5.40 0.40
N ARG A 66 -22.07 4.34 0.17
CA ARG A 66 -21.91 3.04 0.84
C ARG A 66 -20.97 2.09 0.11
N ARG A 67 -20.66 2.36 -1.15
CA ARG A 67 -19.87 1.51 -2.07
C ARG A 67 -18.96 2.41 -2.90
N GLY A 68 -17.89 1.85 -3.45
CA GLY A 68 -16.90 2.55 -4.29
C GLY A 68 -15.58 2.76 -3.57
N GLU A 69 -15.62 3.29 -2.35
CA GLU A 69 -14.41 3.51 -1.55
C GLU A 69 -13.77 2.20 -1.06
N PRO A 70 -12.44 2.01 -1.20
CA PRO A 70 -11.75 0.76 -0.85
C PRO A 70 -11.94 0.32 0.61
N ARG A 71 -11.85 1.24 1.57
CA ARG A 71 -12.12 0.98 2.99
C ARG A 71 -13.48 0.35 3.29
N ASN A 72 -14.49 0.59 2.45
CA ASN A 72 -15.84 0.06 2.68
C ASN A 72 -16.00 -1.41 2.25
N ILE A 73 -15.06 -1.97 1.48
CA ILE A 73 -15.14 -3.37 1.02
C ILE A 73 -14.29 -4.34 1.85
N VAL A 74 -13.42 -3.83 2.73
CA VAL A 74 -12.43 -4.62 3.50
C VAL A 74 -13.03 -5.85 4.17
N GLU A 75 -14.13 -5.70 4.93
CA GLU A 75 -14.78 -6.81 5.64
C GLU A 75 -15.23 -7.94 4.68
N TYR A 76 -15.70 -7.58 3.49
CA TYR A 76 -16.09 -8.55 2.48
C TYR A 76 -14.87 -9.22 1.85
N MET A 77 -13.82 -8.44 1.54
CA MET A 77 -12.58 -8.96 0.94
C MET A 77 -11.87 -9.94 1.86
N SER A 78 -11.88 -9.71 3.19
CA SER A 78 -11.32 -10.65 4.18
C SER A 78 -12.21 -11.86 4.46
N SER A 79 -13.44 -11.90 3.93
CA SER A 79 -14.39 -12.97 4.22
C SER A 79 -14.07 -14.26 3.46
N THR A 80 -14.27 -15.41 4.10
CA THR A 80 -14.24 -16.71 3.41
C THR A 80 -15.59 -17.06 2.74
N ASN A 81 -16.66 -16.30 3.04
CA ASN A 81 -17.99 -16.49 2.49
C ASN A 81 -18.19 -15.64 1.22
N GLN A 82 -17.33 -15.85 0.22
CA GLN A 82 -17.36 -15.16 -1.06
C GLN A 82 -17.05 -16.11 -2.21
N VAL A 83 -17.37 -15.65 -3.42
CA VAL A 83 -17.01 -16.30 -4.69
C VAL A 83 -16.43 -15.23 -5.62
N PRO A 84 -15.65 -15.60 -6.67
CA PRO A 84 -15.17 -14.63 -7.66
C PRO A 84 -16.32 -13.83 -8.31
N ILE A 85 -16.04 -12.61 -8.78
CA ILE A 85 -17.02 -11.80 -9.52
C ILE A 85 -17.50 -12.53 -10.78
N MET A 86 -16.60 -13.29 -11.41
CA MET A 86 -16.87 -14.10 -12.61
C MET A 86 -17.58 -15.43 -12.29
N THR A 87 -18.46 -15.43 -11.30
CA THR A 87 -19.35 -16.54 -10.95
C THR A 87 -20.73 -16.31 -11.56
N ASN A 88 -21.40 -17.37 -12.01
CA ASN A 88 -22.76 -17.26 -12.54
C ASN A 88 -23.72 -16.69 -11.47
N SER A 89 -24.63 -15.82 -11.89
CA SER A 89 -25.58 -15.09 -11.05
C SER A 89 -26.39 -15.95 -10.09
N GLU A 90 -26.78 -17.16 -10.49
CA GLU A 90 -27.57 -18.09 -9.66
C GLU A 90 -26.76 -18.71 -8.51
N SER A 91 -25.42 -18.63 -8.58
CA SER A 91 -24.49 -19.20 -7.60
C SER A 91 -23.82 -18.15 -6.70
N LEU A 92 -24.21 -16.88 -6.80
CA LEU A 92 -23.56 -15.80 -6.06
C LEU A 92 -23.83 -15.92 -4.55
N LEU A 93 -22.74 -15.87 -3.78
CA LEU A 93 -22.77 -15.60 -2.35
C LEU A 93 -22.67 -14.09 -2.12
N GLN A 94 -23.31 -13.58 -1.06
CA GLN A 94 -23.25 -12.15 -0.72
C GLN A 94 -23.58 -11.25 -1.92
N PHE A 95 -24.70 -11.51 -2.60
CA PHE A 95 -25.07 -10.91 -3.90
C PHE A 95 -24.81 -9.39 -3.97
N GLY A 96 -25.20 -8.64 -2.94
CA GLY A 96 -24.97 -7.19 -2.88
C GLY A 96 -23.50 -6.77 -2.87
N ASN A 97 -22.60 -7.57 -2.28
CA ASN A 97 -21.17 -7.29 -2.28
C ASN A 97 -20.51 -7.78 -3.56
N ASN A 98 -20.84 -8.99 -4.02
CA ASN A 98 -20.24 -9.58 -5.21
C ASN A 98 -20.65 -8.86 -6.51
N ALA A 99 -21.96 -8.60 -6.70
CA ALA A 99 -22.45 -8.04 -7.96
C ALA A 99 -22.34 -6.51 -8.03
N TYR A 100 -22.25 -5.82 -6.89
CA TYR A 100 -22.25 -4.35 -6.86
C TYR A 100 -20.97 -3.78 -6.23
N ALA A 101 -20.71 -4.12 -4.96
CA ALA A 101 -19.71 -3.40 -4.17
C ALA A 101 -18.27 -3.70 -4.58
N LYS A 102 -17.90 -4.98 -4.74
CA LYS A 102 -16.54 -5.38 -5.16
C LYS A 102 -16.21 -4.89 -6.57
N PRO A 103 -17.08 -5.04 -7.60
CA PRO A 103 -16.81 -4.49 -8.94
C PRO A 103 -16.69 -2.96 -8.93
N ALA A 104 -17.59 -2.25 -8.24
CA ALA A 104 -17.52 -0.79 -8.18
C ALA A 104 -16.25 -0.29 -7.48
N THR A 105 -15.84 -0.97 -6.42
CA THR A 105 -14.60 -0.68 -5.70
C THR A 105 -13.38 -0.98 -6.59
N ALA A 106 -13.37 -2.13 -7.28
CA ALA A 106 -12.32 -2.46 -8.24
C ALA A 106 -12.18 -1.36 -9.31
N LEU A 107 -13.28 -0.89 -9.88
CA LEU A 107 -13.23 0.20 -10.88
C LEU A 107 -12.76 1.53 -10.29
N ASN A 108 -13.11 1.83 -9.04
CA ASN A 108 -12.62 3.02 -8.35
C ASN A 108 -11.10 2.94 -8.10
N VAL A 109 -10.61 1.80 -7.61
CA VAL A 109 -9.16 1.54 -7.44
C VAL A 109 -8.43 1.60 -8.78
N LEU A 110 -9.01 1.02 -9.83
CA LEU A 110 -8.46 1.06 -11.18
C LEU A 110 -8.33 2.50 -11.69
N ARG A 111 -9.34 3.33 -11.42
CA ARG A 111 -9.38 4.75 -11.82
C ARG A 111 -8.44 5.64 -11.01
N GLU A 112 -8.45 5.54 -9.68
CA GLU A 112 -7.74 6.48 -8.83
C GLU A 112 -6.28 6.10 -8.61
N THR A 113 -5.99 4.80 -8.51
CA THR A 113 -4.69 4.31 -8.03
C THR A 113 -3.85 3.66 -9.13
N VAL A 114 -4.47 2.93 -10.06
CA VAL A 114 -3.74 2.16 -11.09
C VAL A 114 -3.53 2.94 -12.38
N MET A 115 -4.61 3.45 -12.99
CA MET A 115 -4.56 4.10 -14.32
C MET A 115 -4.50 5.63 -14.23
N GLY A 116 -5.07 6.20 -13.17
CA GLY A 116 -5.39 7.62 -13.13
C GLY A 116 -6.66 7.96 -13.93
N ARG A 117 -7.29 9.07 -13.54
CA ARG A 117 -8.62 9.48 -14.04
C ARG A 117 -8.65 9.67 -15.55
N ASP A 118 -7.65 10.33 -16.13
CA ASP A 118 -7.67 10.67 -17.56
C ASP A 118 -7.67 9.44 -18.46
N LEU A 119 -6.79 8.47 -18.18
CA LEU A 119 -6.70 7.23 -18.95
C LEU A 119 -7.92 6.34 -18.71
N PHE A 120 -8.36 6.22 -17.46
CA PHE A 120 -9.54 5.43 -17.12
C PHE A 120 -10.80 6.00 -17.78
N ASP A 121 -11.06 7.30 -17.63
CA ASP A 121 -12.27 7.94 -18.16
C ASP A 121 -12.29 7.90 -19.69
N PHE A 122 -11.12 8.04 -20.33
CA PHE A 122 -10.97 7.83 -21.77
C PHE A 122 -11.36 6.40 -22.17
N ALA A 123 -10.75 5.40 -21.54
CA ALA A 123 -10.97 3.99 -21.88
C ALA A 123 -12.41 3.53 -21.58
N PHE A 124 -12.99 3.95 -20.46
CA PHE A 124 -14.37 3.65 -20.08
C PHE A 124 -15.38 4.28 -21.05
N ARG A 125 -15.12 5.52 -21.49
CA ARG A 125 -15.92 6.18 -22.53
C ARG A 125 -15.81 5.44 -23.87
N GLU A 126 -14.62 5.00 -24.27
CA GLU A 126 -14.41 4.20 -25.48
C GLU A 126 -15.19 2.88 -25.41
N TYR A 127 -15.21 2.20 -24.26
CA TYR A 127 -16.05 1.03 -24.04
C TYR A 127 -17.54 1.32 -24.28
N ALA A 128 -18.06 2.35 -23.62
CA ALA A 128 -19.45 2.75 -23.80
C ALA A 128 -19.78 3.08 -25.27
N GLN A 129 -18.87 3.74 -25.98
CA GLN A 129 -19.06 4.10 -27.38
C GLN A 129 -18.98 2.90 -28.34
N ARG A 130 -18.01 2.00 -28.16
CA ARG A 130 -17.85 0.81 -28.99
C ARG A 130 -19.03 -0.16 -28.88
N TRP A 131 -19.63 -0.21 -27.69
CA TRP A 131 -20.65 -1.21 -27.35
C TRP A 131 -22.06 -0.64 -27.18
N MET A 132 -22.27 0.66 -27.45
CA MET A 132 -23.63 1.22 -27.52
C MET A 132 -24.48 0.43 -28.53
N PHE A 133 -25.68 0.06 -28.12
CA PHE A 133 -26.64 -0.74 -28.87
C PHE A 133 -26.12 -2.13 -29.29
N ARG A 134 -25.14 -2.68 -28.57
CA ARG A 134 -24.56 -4.02 -28.77
C ARG A 134 -24.58 -4.82 -27.47
N HIS A 135 -24.15 -6.09 -27.56
CA HIS A 135 -24.15 -7.03 -26.44
C HIS A 135 -22.72 -7.46 -26.02
N PRO A 136 -21.98 -6.64 -25.26
CA PRO A 136 -20.65 -7.00 -24.80
C PRO A 136 -20.67 -8.14 -23.77
N ARG A 137 -19.59 -8.92 -23.75
CA ARG A 137 -19.24 -9.86 -22.68
C ARG A 137 -18.15 -9.25 -21.77
N PRO A 138 -17.86 -9.83 -20.61
CA PRO A 138 -16.77 -9.37 -19.73
C PRO A 138 -15.44 -9.14 -20.45
N ALA A 139 -15.05 -10.06 -21.34
CA ALA A 139 -13.82 -9.96 -22.11
C ALA A 139 -13.79 -8.74 -23.05
N ASP A 140 -14.93 -8.26 -23.52
CA ASP A 140 -15.02 -7.07 -24.37
C ASP A 140 -14.78 -5.78 -23.56
N PHE A 141 -15.23 -5.76 -22.29
CA PHE A 141 -14.91 -4.69 -21.36
C PHE A 141 -13.41 -4.68 -21.03
N PHE A 142 -12.86 -5.82 -20.56
CA PHE A 142 -11.44 -5.93 -20.18
C PHE A 142 -10.52 -5.51 -21.33
N ARG A 143 -10.74 -6.06 -22.54
CA ARG A 143 -9.96 -5.70 -23.72
C ARG A 143 -10.09 -4.25 -24.12
N THR A 144 -11.27 -3.63 -23.97
CA THR A 144 -11.41 -2.20 -24.30
C THR A 144 -10.67 -1.33 -23.29
N MET A 145 -10.70 -1.68 -22.00
CA MET A 145 -9.95 -0.97 -20.97
C MET A 145 -8.45 -1.02 -21.24
N GLU A 146 -7.90 -2.17 -21.63
CA GLU A 146 -6.48 -2.33 -21.98
C GLU A 146 -6.12 -1.65 -23.31
N ASP A 147 -6.85 -1.93 -24.39
CA ASP A 147 -6.58 -1.41 -25.73
C ASP A 147 -6.63 0.12 -25.79
N ALA A 148 -7.63 0.73 -25.14
CA ALA A 148 -7.79 2.18 -25.16
C ALA A 148 -6.80 2.90 -24.24
N SER A 149 -6.38 2.28 -23.14
CA SER A 149 -5.45 2.90 -22.19
C SER A 149 -3.97 2.63 -22.48
N GLY A 150 -3.67 1.53 -23.17
CA GLY A 150 -2.29 1.05 -23.37
C GLY A 150 -1.65 0.48 -22.10
N VAL A 151 -2.44 0.21 -21.05
CA VAL A 151 -1.98 -0.36 -19.78
C VAL A 151 -2.27 -1.86 -19.75
N ASP A 152 -1.31 -2.66 -19.28
CA ASP A 152 -1.50 -4.10 -19.01
C ASP A 152 -2.31 -4.27 -17.72
N LEU A 153 -3.53 -4.80 -17.83
CA LEU A 153 -4.48 -4.96 -16.74
C LEU A 153 -4.80 -6.44 -16.47
N ASP A 154 -4.08 -7.38 -17.09
CA ASP A 154 -4.31 -8.82 -16.93
C ASP A 154 -4.22 -9.23 -15.46
N TRP A 155 -3.21 -8.73 -14.74
CA TRP A 155 -3.02 -8.98 -13.31
C TRP A 155 -4.19 -8.42 -12.49
N PHE A 156 -4.68 -7.23 -12.84
CA PHE A 156 -5.74 -6.53 -12.13
C PHE A 156 -7.07 -7.27 -12.29
N PHE A 157 -7.46 -7.57 -13.53
CA PHE A 157 -8.70 -8.29 -13.80
C PHE A 157 -8.65 -9.71 -13.23
N ARG A 158 -7.52 -10.41 -13.35
CA ARG A 158 -7.36 -11.74 -12.75
C ARG A 158 -7.59 -11.70 -11.24
N GLY A 159 -6.89 -10.82 -10.52
CA GLY A 159 -7.01 -10.74 -9.06
C GLY A 159 -8.39 -10.29 -8.59
N TRP A 160 -8.92 -9.20 -9.15
CA TRP A 160 -10.20 -8.65 -8.69
C TRP A 160 -11.42 -9.46 -9.14
N PHE A 161 -11.41 -10.02 -10.36
CA PHE A 161 -12.61 -10.61 -10.97
C PHE A 161 -12.63 -12.14 -10.96
N TYR A 162 -11.47 -12.80 -11.05
CA TYR A 162 -11.38 -14.25 -11.21
C TYR A 162 -10.95 -15.00 -9.94
N THR A 163 -10.52 -14.30 -8.88
CA THR A 163 -10.17 -14.91 -7.60
C THR A 163 -10.97 -14.32 -6.43
N THR A 164 -10.77 -14.92 -5.26
CA THR A 164 -11.23 -14.42 -3.96
C THR A 164 -10.07 -13.88 -3.13
N ASP A 165 -8.94 -13.58 -3.80
CA ASP A 165 -7.78 -12.98 -3.15
C ASP A 165 -8.13 -11.56 -2.68
N HIS A 166 -7.36 -11.07 -1.72
CA HIS A 166 -7.54 -9.75 -1.12
C HIS A 166 -6.20 -9.07 -0.89
N CYS A 167 -6.21 -7.74 -0.74
CA CYS A 167 -5.01 -6.99 -0.42
C CYS A 167 -4.70 -7.17 1.06
N ASP A 168 -3.51 -7.71 1.36
CA ASP A 168 -2.91 -7.77 2.69
C ASP A 168 -1.40 -7.70 2.46
N LEU A 169 -0.91 -6.47 2.37
CA LEU A 169 0.49 -6.16 2.11
C LEU A 169 1.12 -5.67 3.40
N SER A 170 2.32 -6.17 3.72
CA SER A 170 3.01 -5.81 4.96
C SER A 170 4.44 -5.33 4.70
N ILE A 171 4.93 -4.44 5.57
CA ILE A 171 6.35 -4.09 5.64
C ILE A 171 7.03 -5.06 6.62
N GLU A 172 7.86 -5.95 6.09
CA GLU A 172 8.56 -6.97 6.87
C GLU A 172 9.87 -6.43 7.46
N GLY A 173 10.52 -5.50 6.77
CA GLY A 173 11.80 -4.97 7.20
C GLY A 173 12.25 -3.72 6.45
N LEU A 174 13.12 -2.96 7.11
CA LEU A 174 13.85 -1.85 6.53
C LEU A 174 15.33 -2.04 6.80
N SER A 175 16.10 -2.28 5.74
CA SER A 175 17.56 -2.37 5.83
C SER A 175 18.18 -1.11 5.26
N GLN A 176 18.93 -0.36 6.07
CA GLN A 176 19.73 0.77 5.61
C GLN A 176 21.13 0.28 5.21
N PHE A 177 21.54 0.65 4.01
CA PHE A 177 22.89 0.53 3.52
C PHE A 177 23.43 1.93 3.28
N VAL A 178 24.61 2.21 3.82
CA VAL A 178 25.35 3.45 3.55
C VAL A 178 26.43 3.09 2.53
N LEU A 179 26.66 3.97 1.56
CA LEU A 179 27.72 3.76 0.58
C LEU A 179 29.06 3.63 1.30
N ASP A 180 29.80 2.57 1.00
CA ASP A 180 31.20 2.46 1.36
C ASP A 180 31.98 3.34 0.39
N ASN A 181 32.48 4.48 0.88
CA ASN A 181 33.24 5.42 0.08
C ASN A 181 34.73 5.06 -0.02
N GLY A 182 35.13 3.90 0.51
CA GLY A 182 36.51 3.42 0.53
C GLY A 182 37.42 4.16 1.51
N ASP A 183 36.95 5.22 2.18
CA ASP A 183 37.76 6.01 3.10
C ASP A 183 38.05 5.19 4.37
N PRO A 184 39.32 4.83 4.64
CA PRO A 184 39.66 3.98 5.77
C PRO A 184 39.39 4.67 7.12
N TYR A 185 39.36 6.00 7.18
CA TYR A 185 39.02 6.73 8.40
C TYR A 185 37.53 6.62 8.71
N VAL A 186 36.68 6.72 7.70
CA VAL A 186 35.23 6.59 7.85
C VAL A 186 34.88 5.14 8.19
N MET A 187 35.40 4.18 7.42
CA MET A 187 35.07 2.76 7.56
C MET A 187 35.55 2.18 8.88
N LYS A 188 36.83 2.33 9.22
CA LYS A 188 37.34 1.83 10.51
C LYS A 188 36.79 2.59 11.70
N GLY A 189 36.50 3.88 11.53
CA GLY A 189 35.79 4.68 12.53
C GLY A 189 34.41 4.11 12.84
N ARG A 190 33.62 3.78 11.81
CA ARG A 190 32.30 3.14 11.94
C ARG A 190 32.40 1.76 12.60
N ASP A 191 33.34 0.92 12.17
CA ASP A 191 33.54 -0.40 12.74
C ASP A 191 33.94 -0.31 14.22
N ARG A 192 34.69 0.73 14.61
CA ARG A 192 35.06 1.03 16.00
C ARG A 192 33.83 1.44 16.80
N GLU A 193 33.00 2.34 16.28
CA GLU A 193 31.74 2.72 16.93
C GLU A 193 30.80 1.52 17.10
N GLU A 194 30.71 0.62 16.11
CA GLU A 194 29.92 -0.61 16.22
C GLU A 194 30.50 -1.56 17.27
N ARG A 195 31.83 -1.74 17.30
CA ARG A 195 32.51 -2.55 18.31
C ARG A 195 32.27 -2.01 19.72
N ASP A 196 32.42 -0.71 19.91
CA ASP A 196 32.40 -0.05 21.20
C ASP A 196 30.95 0.21 21.68
N GLY A 197 30.00 0.30 20.75
CA GLY A 197 28.56 0.42 21.02
C GLY A 197 27.87 -0.90 21.40
N LYS A 198 28.55 -2.05 21.24
CA LYS A 198 27.99 -3.36 21.64
C LYS A 198 27.69 -3.37 23.15
N PRO A 199 26.51 -3.86 23.57
CA PRO A 199 26.15 -3.86 24.97
C PRO A 199 27.12 -4.72 25.76
N GLU A 200 27.55 -4.22 26.92
CA GLU A 200 28.45 -4.98 27.79
C GLU A 200 27.80 -6.32 28.19
N THR A 201 28.50 -7.41 27.91
CA THR A 201 28.02 -8.74 28.29
C THR A 201 28.01 -8.92 29.81
N LEU A 202 27.10 -9.76 30.32
CA LEU A 202 27.05 -10.07 31.75
C LEU A 202 28.38 -10.63 32.27
N SER A 203 29.07 -11.43 31.45
CA SER A 203 30.38 -12.00 31.77
C SER A 203 31.46 -10.91 31.85
N ALA A 204 31.52 -10.00 30.87
CA ALA A 204 32.44 -8.86 30.91
C ALA A 204 32.23 -8.02 32.17
N ARG A 205 30.97 -7.69 32.48
CA ARG A 205 30.60 -6.95 33.69
C ARG A 205 31.05 -7.62 34.98
N ARG A 206 30.86 -8.93 35.10
CA ARG A 206 31.25 -9.71 36.29
C ARG A 206 32.76 -9.93 36.41
N ASN A 207 33.44 -10.05 35.27
CA ASN A 207 34.87 -10.32 35.22
C ASN A 207 35.72 -9.05 35.29
N ARG A 208 35.11 -7.86 35.39
CA ARG A 208 35.79 -6.57 35.46
C ARG A 208 36.76 -6.50 36.65
N ASP A 209 36.29 -6.92 37.83
CA ASP A 209 37.06 -6.89 39.07
C ASP A 209 37.88 -8.17 39.33
N MET A 210 37.89 -9.11 38.37
CA MET A 210 38.73 -10.30 38.49
C MET A 210 40.21 -9.92 38.32
N PRO A 211 41.10 -10.35 39.23
CA PRO A 211 42.53 -10.07 39.12
C PRO A 211 43.08 -10.56 37.78
N LYS A 212 43.74 -9.69 37.01
CA LYS A 212 44.35 -10.09 35.74
C LYS A 212 45.76 -10.60 35.99
N ARG A 213 46.17 -11.58 35.18
CA ARG A 213 47.51 -12.16 35.28
C ARG A 213 48.59 -11.18 34.79
N THR A 214 48.25 -10.36 33.81
CA THR A 214 49.06 -9.26 33.28
C THR A 214 49.36 -8.20 34.34
N ASP A 215 48.43 -7.93 35.27
CA ASP A 215 48.68 -7.00 36.39
C ASP A 215 49.77 -7.50 37.34
N ARG A 216 49.93 -8.83 37.47
CA ARG A 216 50.94 -9.47 38.32
C ARG A 216 52.27 -9.71 37.59
N PHE A 217 52.23 -9.93 36.28
CA PHE A 217 53.37 -10.28 35.44
C PHE A 217 53.39 -9.39 34.20
N PRO A 218 53.98 -8.19 34.29
CA PRO A 218 54.04 -7.24 33.17
C PRO A 218 54.78 -7.78 31.94
N GLU A 219 55.65 -8.78 32.09
CA GLU A 219 56.34 -9.46 31.00
C GLU A 219 55.41 -10.25 30.06
N LEU A 220 54.14 -10.42 30.44
CA LEU A 220 53.11 -11.01 29.59
C LEU A 220 52.48 -10.01 28.61
N LEU A 221 52.77 -8.71 28.75
CA LEU A 221 52.30 -7.68 27.83
C LEU A 221 53.08 -7.74 26.52
N ASP A 222 52.38 -7.75 25.40
CA ASP A 222 52.93 -7.73 24.06
C ASP A 222 52.24 -6.68 23.17
N PHE A 223 52.58 -6.69 21.88
CA PHE A 223 52.01 -5.79 20.87
C PHE A 223 50.47 -5.81 20.87
N TYR A 224 49.83 -6.96 21.03
CA TYR A 224 48.38 -7.11 20.94
C TYR A 224 47.64 -6.57 22.16
N ASN A 225 48.34 -6.18 23.22
CA ASN A 225 47.73 -5.52 24.37
C ASN A 225 47.44 -4.03 24.14
N GLU A 226 48.15 -3.38 23.21
CA GLU A 226 47.97 -1.96 22.87
C GLU A 226 47.51 -1.75 21.40
N PHE A 227 47.69 -2.77 20.54
CA PHE A 227 47.27 -2.72 19.14
C PHE A 227 45.75 -2.71 19.00
N ASP A 228 45.23 -1.73 18.25
CA ASP A 228 43.87 -1.72 17.75
C ASP A 228 43.89 -2.08 16.25
N ASP A 229 43.20 -3.15 15.89
CA ASP A 229 43.06 -3.62 14.50
C ASP A 229 42.30 -2.62 13.60
N LEU A 230 41.56 -1.70 14.23
CA LEU A 230 40.82 -0.64 13.57
C LEU A 230 41.61 0.68 13.45
N ASP A 231 42.89 0.72 13.82
CA ASP A 231 43.72 1.88 13.50
C ASP A 231 44.02 1.95 11.99
N VAL A 232 43.91 3.15 11.41
CA VAL A 232 44.23 3.40 10.00
C VAL A 232 45.74 3.28 9.80
N THR A 233 46.15 2.36 8.94
CA THR A 233 47.56 2.11 8.62
C THR A 233 47.99 2.89 7.39
N GLU A 234 49.30 3.01 7.17
CA GLU A 234 49.84 3.67 5.97
C GLU A 234 49.41 2.93 4.68
N LYS A 235 49.36 1.60 4.74
CA LYS A 235 48.89 0.77 3.62
C LYS A 235 47.42 1.04 3.26
N ASP A 236 46.59 1.34 4.25
CA ASP A 236 45.18 1.69 4.01
C ASP A 236 45.05 3.05 3.30
N ARG A 237 45.95 4.00 3.60
CA ARG A 237 46.00 5.30 2.94
C ARG A 237 46.44 5.18 1.48
N GLU A 238 47.53 4.44 1.23
CA GLU A 238 48.03 4.18 -0.12
C GLU A 238 46.96 3.52 -1.00
N ALA A 239 46.24 2.53 -0.46
CA ALA A 239 45.15 1.86 -1.17
C ALA A 239 43.96 2.79 -1.47
N TYR A 240 43.65 3.71 -0.55
CA TYR A 240 42.58 4.68 -0.76
C TYR A 240 42.95 5.75 -1.80
N GLU A 241 44.21 6.20 -1.82
CA GLU A 241 44.72 7.11 -2.84
C GLU A 241 44.67 6.49 -4.24
N GLU A 242 45.12 5.23 -4.39
CA GLU A 242 45.03 4.48 -5.65
C GLU A 242 43.56 4.33 -6.12
N PHE A 243 42.66 4.00 -5.19
CA PHE A 243 41.22 3.93 -5.48
C PHE A 243 40.66 5.26 -5.99
N LEU A 244 41.05 6.39 -5.40
CA LEU A 244 40.61 7.71 -5.87
C LEU A 244 41.22 8.10 -7.23
N GLU A 245 42.42 7.64 -7.56
CA GLU A 245 43.04 7.90 -8.86
C GLU A 245 42.33 7.16 -10.01
N ASP A 246 41.83 5.96 -9.74
CA ASP A 246 41.14 5.11 -10.73
C ASP A 246 39.74 5.59 -11.12
N LEU A 247 39.10 6.44 -10.31
CA LEU A 247 37.73 6.93 -10.54
C LEU A 247 37.68 8.14 -11.48
N ASP A 248 36.64 8.22 -12.30
CA ASP A 248 36.36 9.39 -13.13
C ASP A 248 35.68 10.54 -12.35
N ASP A 249 35.50 11.69 -13.02
CA ASP A 249 34.93 12.89 -12.40
C ASP A 249 33.45 12.71 -11.97
N GLU A 250 32.69 11.86 -12.67
CA GLU A 250 31.28 11.57 -12.36
C GLU A 250 31.19 10.64 -11.15
N GLU A 251 32.02 9.59 -11.10
CA GLU A 251 32.14 8.66 -9.97
C GLU A 251 32.63 9.35 -8.69
N LYS A 252 33.61 10.26 -8.81
CA LYS A 252 34.06 11.11 -7.70
C LYS A 252 32.95 12.00 -7.16
N SER A 253 32.11 12.53 -8.03
CA SER A 253 30.97 13.35 -7.61
C SER A 253 29.93 12.54 -6.83
N LEU A 254 29.73 11.26 -7.20
CA LEU A 254 28.82 10.35 -6.51
C LEU A 254 29.35 9.95 -5.13
N LEU A 255 30.66 9.76 -4.96
CA LEU A 255 31.27 9.50 -3.64
C LEU A 255 31.09 10.66 -2.65
N GLY A 256 31.01 11.89 -3.14
CA GLY A 256 30.75 13.08 -2.32
C GLY A 256 29.30 13.20 -1.85
N LEU A 257 28.38 12.40 -2.40
CA LEU A 257 26.99 12.37 -1.96
C LEU A 257 26.84 11.34 -0.84
N GLU A 258 26.53 11.81 0.37
CA GLU A 258 26.15 10.96 1.51
C GLU A 258 24.75 10.37 1.28
N LEU A 259 24.65 9.37 0.40
CA LEU A 259 23.39 8.70 0.07
C LEU A 259 23.16 7.50 0.99
N ASN A 260 21.92 7.40 1.46
CA ASN A 260 21.38 6.22 2.11
C ASN A 260 20.58 5.39 1.10
N PHE A 261 20.79 4.08 1.17
CA PHE A 261 20.09 3.07 0.38
C PHE A 261 19.21 2.25 1.31
N TYR A 262 17.91 2.43 1.23
CA TYR A 262 16.95 1.70 2.05
C TYR A 262 16.29 0.60 1.23
N LYS A 263 16.51 -0.65 1.63
CA LYS A 263 15.75 -1.79 1.11
C LYS A 263 14.51 -1.98 2.00
N VAL A 264 13.34 -1.81 1.41
CA VAL A 264 12.05 -2.07 2.06
C VAL A 264 11.60 -3.46 1.64
N ASP A 265 11.62 -4.40 2.58
CA ASP A 265 11.14 -5.76 2.37
C ASP A 265 9.62 -5.81 2.56
N LEU A 266 8.91 -6.35 1.57
CA LEU A 266 7.45 -6.35 1.49
C LEU A 266 6.95 -7.78 1.29
N ARG A 267 5.79 -8.08 1.89
CA ARG A 267 5.12 -9.37 1.74
C ARG A 267 3.66 -9.19 1.38
N ASN A 268 3.14 -10.09 0.54
CA ASN A 268 1.75 -10.20 0.17
C ASN A 268 1.16 -11.47 0.79
N HIS A 269 0.30 -11.29 1.78
CA HIS A 269 -0.37 -12.38 2.50
C HIS A 269 -1.70 -12.76 1.86
N GLY A 270 -2.38 -11.80 1.23
CA GLY A 270 -3.75 -11.96 0.73
C GLY A 270 -3.83 -12.45 -0.72
N GLY A 271 -2.69 -12.51 -1.43
CA GLY A 271 -2.56 -13.04 -2.79
C GLY A 271 -2.95 -12.06 -3.89
N LEU A 272 -3.65 -10.96 -3.56
CA LEU A 272 -3.99 -9.92 -4.52
C LEU A 272 -2.78 -9.00 -4.70
N VAL A 273 -2.20 -9.03 -5.89
CA VAL A 273 -1.13 -8.11 -6.26
C VAL A 273 -1.71 -6.70 -6.41
N MET A 274 -1.07 -5.71 -5.80
CA MET A 274 -1.44 -4.30 -5.85
C MET A 274 -0.21 -3.40 -5.99
N PRO A 275 -0.33 -2.17 -6.51
CA PRO A 275 0.72 -1.16 -6.42
C PRO A 275 1.11 -0.91 -4.96
N VAL A 276 2.39 -0.57 -4.73
CA VAL A 276 2.92 -0.27 -3.40
C VAL A 276 2.99 1.24 -3.24
N ILE A 277 2.24 1.79 -2.29
CA ILE A 277 2.16 3.24 -2.01
C ILE A 277 2.80 3.46 -0.64
N LEU A 278 3.92 4.16 -0.58
CA LEU A 278 4.65 4.41 0.65
C LEU A 278 4.65 5.91 0.97
N GLU A 279 4.22 6.26 2.18
CA GLU A 279 4.58 7.54 2.81
C GLU A 279 5.85 7.35 3.62
N ILE A 280 6.87 8.14 3.31
CA ILE A 280 8.19 8.10 3.93
C ILE A 280 8.35 9.37 4.75
N ALA A 281 8.39 9.22 6.07
CA ALA A 281 8.75 10.30 6.99
C ALA A 281 10.26 10.25 7.28
N TYR A 282 10.90 11.42 7.22
CA TYR A 282 12.33 11.58 7.50
C TYR A 282 12.56 12.21 8.87
N GLU A 283 13.75 11.99 9.45
CA GLU A 283 14.13 12.56 10.75
C GLU A 283 14.14 14.09 10.79
N ASP A 284 14.31 14.74 9.64
CA ASP A 284 14.24 16.20 9.50
C ASP A 284 12.80 16.76 9.51
N GLY A 285 11.80 15.88 9.61
CA GLY A 285 10.37 16.22 9.62
C GLY A 285 9.74 16.37 8.24
N THR A 286 10.49 16.14 7.15
CA THR A 286 9.94 16.12 5.80
C THR A 286 9.23 14.78 5.52
N ILE A 287 8.25 14.81 4.61
CA ILE A 287 7.47 13.65 4.18
C ILE A 287 7.53 13.57 2.66
N GLU A 288 7.67 12.36 2.13
CA GLU A 288 7.64 12.06 0.70
C GLU A 288 6.72 10.87 0.44
N GLU A 289 5.88 10.96 -0.60
CA GLU A 289 5.08 9.82 -1.07
C GLU A 289 5.78 9.19 -2.29
N ARG A 290 5.96 7.86 -2.25
CA ARG A 290 6.47 7.08 -3.38
C ARG A 290 5.48 6.00 -3.78
N ARG A 291 5.20 5.92 -5.08
CA ARG A 291 4.34 4.90 -5.68
C ARG A 291 5.17 3.98 -6.56
N PHE A 292 5.09 2.69 -6.28
CA PHE A 292 5.66 1.65 -7.12
C PHE A 292 4.52 0.88 -7.78
N PRO A 293 4.60 0.61 -9.08
CA PRO A 293 3.52 -0.04 -9.79
C PRO A 293 3.50 -1.55 -9.47
N ALA A 294 2.42 -2.25 -9.84
CA ALA A 294 2.21 -3.66 -9.46
C ALA A 294 3.29 -4.63 -9.99
N GLU A 295 4.09 -4.22 -10.97
CA GLU A 295 5.16 -5.00 -11.57
C GLU A 295 6.32 -5.29 -10.61
N VAL A 296 6.40 -4.62 -9.46
CA VAL A 296 7.34 -5.00 -8.38
C VAL A 296 7.16 -6.45 -7.93
N TRP A 297 5.96 -7.02 -8.14
CA TRP A 297 5.60 -8.40 -7.81
C TRP A 297 5.87 -9.40 -8.96
N ARG A 298 6.43 -8.96 -10.09
CA ARG A 298 6.56 -9.80 -11.31
C ARG A 298 7.43 -11.04 -11.12
N GLN A 299 8.50 -10.95 -10.33
CA GLN A 299 9.40 -12.08 -10.09
C GLN A 299 8.86 -13.03 -9.02
N ASN A 300 8.20 -12.48 -8.01
CA ASN A 300 7.59 -13.22 -6.92
C ASN A 300 6.38 -12.42 -6.39
N SER A 301 5.20 -13.04 -6.44
CA SER A 301 3.95 -12.41 -6.02
C SER A 301 3.73 -12.43 -4.50
N GLU A 302 4.52 -13.20 -3.76
CA GLU A 302 4.41 -13.32 -2.30
C GLU A 302 5.38 -12.40 -1.55
N GLU A 303 6.60 -12.22 -2.07
CA GLU A 303 7.65 -11.43 -1.41
C GLU A 303 8.39 -10.59 -2.44
N THR A 304 8.59 -9.30 -2.15
CA THR A 304 9.37 -8.40 -2.99
C THR A 304 10.12 -7.39 -2.13
N ALA A 305 11.01 -6.62 -2.76
CA ALA A 305 11.67 -5.50 -2.10
C ALA A 305 11.75 -4.30 -3.03
N THR A 306 11.59 -3.11 -2.45
CA THR A 306 11.81 -1.85 -3.15
C THR A 306 13.04 -1.14 -2.60
N LEU A 307 13.71 -0.37 -3.46
CA LEU A 307 14.90 0.39 -3.09
C LEU A 307 14.57 1.89 -3.06
N ILE A 308 14.86 2.53 -1.94
CA ILE A 308 14.74 3.97 -1.76
C ILE A 308 16.15 4.54 -1.59
N ILE A 309 16.56 5.39 -2.52
CA ILE A 309 17.84 6.11 -2.49
C ILE A 309 17.54 7.56 -2.11
N THR A 310 18.17 8.04 -1.03
CA THR A 310 17.96 9.40 -0.50
C THR A 310 19.10 9.84 0.40
N PRO A 311 19.50 11.13 0.41
CA PRO A 311 20.50 11.63 1.36
C PRO A 311 19.94 11.78 2.79
N ARG A 312 18.63 11.62 2.99
CA ARG A 312 17.96 11.80 4.29
C ARG A 312 17.83 10.48 5.03
N THR A 313 17.82 10.54 6.37
CA THR A 313 17.55 9.37 7.21
C THR A 313 16.04 9.16 7.33
N ILE A 314 15.55 7.96 6.99
CA ILE A 314 14.14 7.58 7.14
C ILE A 314 13.84 7.31 8.61
N SER A 315 12.78 7.95 9.14
CA SER A 315 12.29 7.72 10.49
C SER A 315 11.14 6.71 10.53
N THR A 316 10.22 6.77 9.56
CA THR A 316 9.04 5.89 9.51
C THR A 316 8.60 5.71 8.06
N ILE A 317 8.11 4.50 7.73
CA ILE A 317 7.44 4.20 6.47
C ILE A 317 6.03 3.72 6.78
N THR A 318 5.04 4.27 6.07
CA THR A 318 3.64 3.87 6.14
C THR A 318 3.19 3.39 4.77
N LEU A 319 2.70 2.16 4.69
CA LEU A 319 2.12 1.57 3.51
C LEU A 319 0.63 1.95 3.39
N ASP A 320 0.22 2.30 2.18
CA ASP A 320 -1.15 2.70 1.83
C ASP A 320 -1.75 3.75 2.79
N PRO A 321 -1.09 4.93 2.95
CA PRO A 321 -1.46 5.94 3.94
C PRO A 321 -2.88 6.50 3.75
N HIS A 322 -3.44 6.39 2.54
CA HIS A 322 -4.77 6.91 2.18
C HIS A 322 -5.83 5.80 2.02
N GLU A 323 -5.51 4.55 2.37
CA GLU A 323 -6.41 3.38 2.26
C GLU A 323 -6.96 3.15 0.84
N GLU A 324 -6.10 3.30 -0.17
CA GLU A 324 -6.44 3.21 -1.59
C GLU A 324 -6.59 1.78 -2.11
N THR A 325 -5.98 0.80 -1.44
CA THR A 325 -5.84 -0.56 -1.98
C THR A 325 -6.83 -1.58 -1.40
N ALA A 326 -7.66 -1.16 -0.45
CA ALA A 326 -8.52 -2.04 0.37
C ALA A 326 -7.71 -3.10 1.15
N ASP A 327 -6.58 -2.71 1.71
CA ASP A 327 -5.80 -3.57 2.60
C ASP A 327 -6.63 -4.00 3.81
N VAL A 328 -6.65 -5.30 4.09
CA VAL A 328 -7.47 -5.86 5.17
C VAL A 328 -6.80 -5.82 6.55
N ASP A 329 -5.48 -5.61 6.64
CA ASP A 329 -4.76 -5.51 7.91
C ASP A 329 -3.80 -4.31 7.97
N THR A 330 -4.36 -3.14 8.28
CA THR A 330 -3.59 -1.90 8.42
C THR A 330 -2.63 -1.87 9.62
N HIS A 331 -2.64 -2.87 10.52
CA HIS A 331 -1.72 -2.89 11.67
C HIS A 331 -0.28 -3.21 11.27
N ASN A 332 -0.10 -3.82 10.11
CA ASN A 332 1.21 -4.25 9.61
C ASN A 332 1.80 -3.27 8.56
N ASN A 333 1.10 -2.16 8.29
CA ASN A 333 1.46 -1.16 7.29
C ASN A 333 2.57 -0.20 7.74
N VAL A 334 2.89 -0.11 9.04
CA VAL A 334 3.83 0.90 9.57
C VAL A 334 5.12 0.25 10.07
N PHE A 335 6.25 0.77 9.61
CA PHE A 335 7.58 0.40 10.07
C PHE A 335 8.35 1.62 10.61
N PRO A 336 8.95 1.57 11.82
CA PRO A 336 8.87 0.48 12.79
C PRO A 336 7.45 0.35 13.37
N ARG A 337 7.05 -0.88 13.74
CA ARG A 337 5.70 -1.13 14.28
C ARG A 337 5.43 -0.28 15.52
N GLN A 338 4.39 0.54 15.47
CA GLN A 338 3.95 1.38 16.58
C GLN A 338 2.90 0.66 17.44
N GLN A 339 2.82 0.99 18.74
CA GLN A 339 1.79 0.42 19.61
C GLN A 339 0.42 1.06 19.32
N THR A 340 -0.52 0.28 18.80
CA THR A 340 -1.90 0.72 18.57
C THR A 340 -2.64 0.88 19.90
N ARG A 341 -3.16 2.08 20.19
CA ARG A 341 -4.02 2.33 21.35
C ARG A 341 -5.47 1.99 21.02
N THR A 342 -5.98 0.86 21.49
CA THR A 342 -7.40 0.52 21.38
C THR A 342 -8.18 1.07 22.58
N ARG A 343 -9.35 1.69 22.32
CA ARG A 343 -10.29 2.10 23.38
C ARG A 343 -11.22 0.93 23.67
N PHE A 344 -11.28 0.51 24.93
CA PHE A 344 -12.27 -0.46 25.39
C PHE A 344 -13.56 0.28 25.76
N GLU A 345 -14.51 0.40 24.82
CA GLU A 345 -15.80 1.04 25.08
C GLU A 345 -16.88 0.00 25.39
N MET A 346 -17.44 0.08 26.60
CA MET A 346 -18.61 -0.71 27.00
C MET A 346 -19.89 -0.05 26.47
N PHE A 347 -20.41 -0.52 25.33
CA PHE A 347 -21.68 -0.01 24.80
C PHE A 347 -22.87 -0.92 25.10
N LYS A 348 -23.94 -0.29 25.61
CA LYS A 348 -25.32 -0.74 25.40
C LYS A 348 -25.87 0.02 24.20
N GLU A 349 -26.35 -0.72 23.20
CA GLU A 349 -26.91 -0.18 21.97
C GLU A 349 -28.13 0.71 22.29
N LYS A 350 -28.02 2.02 22.04
CA LYS A 350 -29.17 2.94 22.02
C LYS A 350 -29.59 3.13 20.58
N ARG A 351 -30.88 2.97 20.27
CA ARG A 351 -31.44 3.34 18.97
C ARG A 351 -31.14 4.80 18.67
N SER A 352 -30.45 5.04 17.55
CA SER A 352 -30.22 6.37 16.98
C SER A 352 -31.56 7.08 16.75
N LYS A 353 -31.76 8.25 17.35
CA LYS A 353 -32.92 9.12 17.08
C LYS A 353 -32.73 9.89 15.78
N ASN A 354 -33.83 10.35 15.17
CA ASN A 354 -33.80 11.22 13.99
C ASN A 354 -33.46 12.66 14.41
N PRO A 355 -32.29 13.22 14.06
CA PRO A 355 -31.91 14.57 14.48
C PRO A 355 -32.82 15.68 13.93
N MET A 356 -33.57 15.41 12.85
CA MET A 356 -34.52 16.38 12.29
C MET A 356 -35.72 16.61 13.22
N GLN A 357 -36.01 15.68 14.13
CA GLN A 357 -37.05 15.84 15.16
C GLN A 357 -36.56 16.60 16.40
N ASP A 358 -35.24 16.78 16.52
CA ASP A 358 -34.59 17.55 17.60
C ASP A 358 -34.28 19.00 17.16
N ARG A 359 -34.71 19.39 15.94
CA ARG A 359 -34.69 20.79 15.48
C ARG A 359 -35.98 21.47 15.93
N ASP A 360 -35.90 22.16 17.07
CA ASP A 360 -36.89 23.16 17.49
C ASP A 360 -36.95 24.34 16.50
#